data_AF-A0A377Z6P9-F1
#
_entry.id   AF-A0A377Z6P9-F1
#
_cell.length_a   1.000
_cell.length_b   1.000
_cell.length_c   1.000
_cell.angle_alpha   90.00
_cell.angle_beta   90.00
_cell.angle_gamma   90.00
#
_symmetry.space_group_name_H-M   'P 1'
#
loop_
_entity.id
_entity.type
_entity.pdbx_description
1 polymer ?
#
loop_
_entity_poly.entity_id
_entity_poly.type
_entity_poly.pdbx_seq_one_letter_code
_entity_poly.pdbx_strand_id
1 'polypeptide(L)'
;MPTVRTYWSPDAVERVTGQPLTGRAEHGIIHLINSGSAALDGSCQQRDAQGNPTMKPHWEIEQSEADACLAATEWCPAIHEYFRGGGFSSRFLTEGGVPFTMTRVNIIKGLGPVLQIAEGWSVALPKAMHDQLDARTNSTWPTTWFAPRLTGKGRSAMCTR
;
A
#
# COMPACT_ATOMS: atom_id res chain seq x y z
N MET A 1 3.27 -4.21 8.42
CA MET A 1 4.35 -4.55 7.47
C MET A 1 3.69 -5.15 6.23
N PRO A 2 3.69 -4.49 5.06
CA PRO A 2 2.95 -4.97 3.91
C PRO A 2 3.59 -6.20 3.24
N THR A 3 2.77 -7.08 2.66
CA THR A 3 3.21 -8.09 1.70
C THR A 3 3.10 -7.52 0.29
N VAL A 4 4.11 -7.76 -0.57
CA VAL A 4 4.02 -7.46 -2.01
C VAL A 4 3.12 -8.51 -2.64
N ARG A 5 1.84 -8.18 -2.85
CA ARG A 5 0.81 -9.17 -3.18
C ARG A 5 0.58 -9.32 -4.68
N THR A 6 0.40 -8.19 -5.37
CA THR A 6 -0.01 -8.19 -6.79
C THR A 6 0.65 -7.04 -7.53
N TYR A 7 1.14 -7.30 -8.75
CA TYR A 7 1.41 -6.25 -9.72
C TYR A 7 0.20 -6.12 -10.65
N TRP A 8 -0.33 -4.90 -10.77
CA TRP A 8 -1.42 -4.55 -11.67
C TRP A 8 -0.86 -3.70 -12.81
N SER A 9 -0.71 -4.31 -13.99
CA SER A 9 -0.33 -3.57 -15.21
C SER A 9 -1.49 -2.66 -15.68
N PRO A 10 -1.19 -1.58 -16.43
CA PRO A 10 -2.23 -0.72 -17.01
C PRO A 10 -3.31 -1.50 -17.77
N ASP A 11 -2.89 -2.38 -18.70
CA ASP A 11 -3.81 -3.24 -19.46
C ASP A 11 -4.68 -4.14 -18.58
N ALA A 12 -4.12 -4.63 -17.47
CA ALA A 12 -4.83 -5.53 -16.57
C ALA A 12 -5.89 -4.78 -15.77
N VAL A 13 -5.61 -3.54 -15.36
CA VAL A 13 -6.58 -2.66 -14.71
C VAL A 13 -7.68 -2.29 -15.69
N GLU A 14 -7.34 -1.77 -16.87
CA GLU A 14 -8.34 -1.36 -17.86
C GLU A 14 -9.25 -2.52 -18.28
N ARG A 15 -8.69 -3.72 -18.46
CA ARG A 15 -9.48 -4.93 -18.78
C ARG A 15 -10.51 -5.28 -17.70
N VAL A 16 -10.20 -5.06 -16.42
CA VAL A 16 -11.10 -5.47 -15.32
C VAL A 16 -12.01 -4.34 -14.87
N THR A 17 -11.57 -3.08 -14.92
CA THR A 17 -12.34 -1.93 -14.43
C THR A 17 -12.96 -1.09 -15.54
N GLY A 18 -12.56 -1.29 -16.80
CA GLY A 18 -12.98 -0.47 -17.93
C GLY A 18 -12.42 0.96 -17.89
N GLN A 19 -11.46 1.25 -17.01
CA GLN A 19 -10.88 2.59 -16.82
C GLN A 19 -9.35 2.52 -16.79
N PRO A 20 -8.65 3.42 -17.50
CA PRO A 20 -7.19 3.45 -17.47
C PRO A 20 -6.66 4.00 -16.15
N LEU A 21 -5.45 3.55 -15.76
CA LEU A 21 -4.69 4.20 -14.70
C LEU A 21 -4.16 5.55 -15.18
N THR A 22 -4.06 6.52 -14.27
CA THR A 22 -3.62 7.89 -14.60
C THR A 22 -2.65 8.45 -13.55
N GLY A 23 -1.98 9.55 -13.88
CA GLY A 23 -1.04 10.21 -12.98
C GLY A 23 0.13 9.29 -12.60
N ARG A 24 0.55 9.30 -11.33
CA ARG A 24 1.65 8.43 -10.87
C ARG A 24 1.38 6.93 -11.05
N ALA A 25 0.12 6.53 -11.21
CA ALA A 25 -0.28 5.14 -11.41
C ALA A 25 -0.25 4.70 -12.89
N GLU A 26 -0.02 5.61 -13.84
CA GLU A 26 -0.19 5.35 -15.28
C GLU A 26 0.68 4.20 -15.83
N HIS A 27 1.80 3.90 -15.17
CA HIS A 27 2.72 2.82 -15.55
C HIS A 27 2.48 1.50 -14.81
N GLY A 28 1.36 1.40 -14.09
CA GLY A 28 1.00 0.26 -13.27
C GLY A 28 1.28 0.50 -11.79
N ILE A 29 0.65 -0.34 -10.96
CA ILE A 29 0.68 -0.21 -9.50
C ILE A 29 0.97 -1.57 -8.85
N ILE A 30 1.55 -1.50 -7.65
CA ILE A 30 1.79 -2.67 -6.80
C ILE A 30 0.82 -2.60 -5.63
N HIS A 31 0.09 -3.69 -5.40
CA HIS A 31 -0.78 -3.86 -4.24
C HIS A 31 0.05 -4.33 -3.04
N LEU A 32 0.24 -3.43 -2.09
CA LEU A 32 0.87 -3.72 -0.80
C LEU A 32 -0.24 -3.96 0.23
N ILE A 33 -0.33 -5.20 0.73
CA ILE A 33 -1.41 -5.61 1.65
C ILE A 33 -0.88 -6.69 2.58
N ASN A 34 -0.88 -6.44 3.89
CA ASN A 34 -0.47 -7.47 4.86
C ASN A 34 -1.63 -8.43 5.15
N SER A 35 -1.33 -9.62 5.66
CA SER A 35 -2.32 -10.60 6.12
C SER A 35 -2.97 -10.20 7.46
N GLY A 36 -3.62 -9.04 7.49
CA GLY A 36 -4.50 -8.60 8.57
C GLY A 36 -3.98 -7.49 9.48
N SER A 37 -2.69 -7.15 9.47
CA SER A 37 -2.17 -6.12 10.38
C SER A 37 -1.25 -5.09 9.73
N ALA A 38 -1.42 -3.83 10.12
CA ALA A 38 -0.48 -2.76 9.83
C ALA A 38 -0.58 -1.70 10.95
N ALA A 39 0.50 -0.92 11.13
CA ALA A 39 0.47 0.24 12.03
C ALA A 39 -0.57 1.23 11.51
N LEU A 40 -1.36 1.81 12.42
CA LEU A 40 -2.50 2.68 12.04
C LEU A 40 -2.02 3.99 11.42
N ASP A 41 -0.81 4.45 11.74
CA ASP A 41 -0.11 5.54 11.08
C ASP A 41 -0.03 5.34 9.56
N GLY A 42 -0.02 4.09 9.10
CA GLY A 42 -0.05 3.73 7.67
C GLY A 42 -1.32 4.16 6.93
N SER A 43 -2.39 4.54 7.65
CA SER A 43 -3.55 5.22 7.06
C SER A 43 -3.20 6.59 6.47
N CYS A 44 -2.09 7.20 6.91
CA CYS A 44 -1.64 8.55 6.57
C CYS A 44 -2.68 9.63 6.87
N GLN A 45 -3.39 9.52 8.00
CA GLN A 45 -4.30 10.55 8.51
C GLN A 45 -3.57 11.69 9.25
N GLN A 46 -2.29 11.51 9.58
CA GLN A 46 -1.44 12.59 10.09
C GLN A 46 -1.16 13.63 8.99
N ARG A 47 -0.88 14.87 9.39
CA ARG A 47 -0.64 16.00 8.48
C ARG A 47 0.70 16.66 8.74
N ASP A 48 1.40 17.03 7.68
CA ASP A 48 2.59 17.88 7.76
C ASP A 48 2.20 19.36 7.93
N ALA A 49 3.21 20.25 8.05
CA ALA A 49 2.99 21.69 8.21
C ALA A 49 2.30 22.36 7.00
N GLN A 50 2.24 21.70 5.85
CA GLN A 50 1.57 22.14 4.63
C GLN A 50 0.18 21.49 4.48
N GLY A 51 -0.24 20.64 5.42
CA GLY A 51 -1.50 19.92 5.38
C GLY A 51 -1.50 18.68 4.49
N ASN A 52 -0.35 18.19 4.03
CA ASN A 52 -0.28 16.97 3.23
C ASN A 52 -0.36 15.72 4.12
N PRO A 53 -0.95 14.60 3.63
CA PRO A 53 -0.92 13.33 4.34
C PRO A 53 0.51 12.82 4.53
N THR A 54 0.83 12.35 5.74
CA THR A 54 2.18 11.90 6.09
C THR A 54 2.17 10.86 7.23
N MET A 55 3.35 10.41 7.62
CA MET A 55 3.63 9.67 8.86
C MET A 55 4.73 10.41 9.63
N LYS A 56 4.50 10.69 10.91
CA LYS A 56 5.36 11.52 11.75
C LYS A 56 6.08 10.72 12.83
N PRO A 57 7.19 11.25 13.36
CA PRO A 57 7.73 10.78 14.62
C PRO A 57 6.72 10.95 15.77
N HIS A 58 6.71 10.03 16.72
CA HIS A 58 5.67 9.99 17.76
C HIS A 58 5.60 11.23 18.65
N TRP A 59 6.70 11.97 18.82
CA TRP A 59 6.74 13.20 19.63
C TRP A 59 6.11 14.42 18.91
N GLU A 60 5.79 14.29 17.62
CA GLU A 60 5.11 15.30 16.80
C GLU A 60 3.64 14.93 16.51
N ILE A 61 3.17 13.76 16.98
CA ILE A 61 1.79 13.30 16.77
C ILE A 61 0.88 13.96 17.80
N GLU A 62 -0.16 14.65 17.32
CA GLU A 62 -1.22 15.17 18.17
C GLU A 62 -2.26 14.08 18.47
N GLN A 63 -2.96 14.18 19.60
CA GLN A 63 -4.03 13.23 19.96
C GLN A 63 -5.12 13.14 18.88
N SER A 64 -5.47 14.29 18.27
CA SER A 64 -6.42 14.38 17.16
C SER A 64 -6.03 13.52 15.96
N GLU A 65 -4.73 13.43 15.66
CA GLU A 65 -4.22 12.63 14.55
C GLU A 65 -4.18 11.13 14.88
N ALA A 66 -3.86 10.78 16.13
CA ALA A 66 -3.96 9.40 16.61
C ALA A 66 -5.42 8.91 16.52
N ASP A 67 -6.38 9.74 16.94
CA ASP A 67 -7.80 9.45 16.86
C ASP A 67 -8.26 9.36 15.40
N ALA A 68 -7.75 10.22 14.51
CA ALA A 68 -8.04 10.17 13.08
C ALA A 68 -7.52 8.87 12.42
N CYS A 69 -6.33 8.40 12.78
CA CYS A 69 -5.80 7.11 12.31
C CYS A 69 -6.69 5.94 12.76
N LEU A 70 -7.21 6.00 14.01
CA LEU A 70 -8.14 5.00 14.53
C LEU A 70 -9.49 5.07 13.80
N ALA A 71 -10.03 6.27 13.57
CA ALA A 71 -11.30 6.49 12.87
C ALA A 71 -11.26 6.04 11.40
N ALA A 72 -10.10 6.12 10.74
CA ALA A 72 -9.90 5.59 9.40
C ALA A 72 -9.72 4.06 9.35
N THR A 73 -9.73 3.39 10.51
CA THR A 73 -9.50 1.95 10.62
C THR A 73 -10.77 1.21 11.04
N GLU A 74 -11.15 0.21 10.23
CA GLU A 74 -12.18 -0.76 10.59
C GLU A 74 -11.56 -2.06 11.10
N TRP A 75 -12.14 -2.62 12.16
CA TRP A 75 -11.72 -3.90 12.74
C TRP A 75 -12.58 -5.02 12.17
N CYS A 76 -12.05 -5.76 11.21
CA CYS A 76 -12.81 -6.81 10.50
C CYS A 76 -12.54 -8.19 11.13
N PRO A 77 -13.57 -9.03 11.39
CA PRO A 77 -13.33 -10.41 11.85
C PRO A 77 -12.43 -11.19 10.89
N ALA A 78 -11.50 -11.96 11.46
CA ALA A 78 -10.59 -12.79 10.69
C ALA A 78 -11.35 -13.92 9.97
N ILE A 79 -10.91 -14.25 8.75
CA ILE A 79 -11.51 -15.32 7.94
C ILE A 79 -11.21 -16.68 8.60
N HIS A 80 -12.25 -17.38 9.04
CA HIS A 80 -12.13 -18.57 9.90
C HIS A 80 -11.33 -19.71 9.25
N GLU A 81 -11.47 -19.89 7.94
CA GLU A 81 -10.76 -20.92 7.16
C GLU A 81 -9.23 -20.78 7.26
N TYR A 82 -8.74 -19.54 7.39
CA TYR A 82 -7.32 -19.23 7.57
C TYR A 82 -6.93 -19.10 9.05
N PHE A 83 -7.81 -18.49 9.87
CA PHE A 83 -7.55 -18.17 11.26
C PHE A 83 -8.61 -18.81 12.17
N ARG A 84 -8.47 -20.11 12.43
CA ARG A 84 -9.45 -20.89 13.20
C ARG A 84 -9.68 -20.39 14.63
N GLY A 85 -8.69 -19.70 15.20
CA GLY A 85 -8.80 -19.05 16.51
C GLY A 85 -9.51 -17.68 16.51
N GLY A 86 -9.95 -17.20 15.34
CA GLY A 86 -10.53 -15.88 15.18
C GLY A 86 -9.49 -14.75 15.24
N GLY A 87 -9.95 -13.55 15.59
CA GLY A 87 -9.16 -12.32 15.62
C GLY A 87 -9.81 -11.19 14.81
N PHE A 88 -9.21 -10.01 14.84
CA PHE A 88 -9.63 -8.86 14.05
C PHE A 88 -8.46 -8.32 13.23
N SER A 89 -8.67 -8.07 11.94
CA SER A 89 -7.73 -7.37 11.08
C SER A 89 -7.96 -5.86 11.12
N SER A 90 -6.88 -5.09 11.05
CA SER A 90 -6.93 -3.62 10.98
C SER A 90 -7.03 -3.16 9.53
N ARG A 91 -8.26 -2.96 9.03
CA ARG A 91 -8.51 -2.53 7.65
C ARG A 91 -8.49 -1.01 7.56
N PHE A 92 -7.62 -0.48 6.70
CA PHE A 92 -7.64 0.90 6.25
C PHE A 92 -7.12 1.00 4.81
N LEU A 93 -7.35 2.13 4.17
CA LEU A 93 -6.77 2.47 2.87
C LEU A 93 -5.80 3.64 3.09
N THR A 94 -4.52 3.43 2.79
CA THR A 94 -3.52 4.51 2.86
C THR A 94 -3.86 5.63 1.88
N GLU A 95 -3.81 6.88 2.34
CA GLU A 95 -4.01 8.04 1.46
C GLU A 95 -2.99 8.09 0.31
N GLY A 96 -3.43 8.58 -0.84
CA GLY A 96 -2.60 8.72 -2.04
C GLY A 96 -1.72 9.97 -2.01
N GLY A 97 -0.63 9.95 -2.78
CA GLY A 97 0.27 11.08 -2.96
C GLY A 97 1.46 11.11 -1.99
N VAL A 98 1.47 10.23 -0.97
CA VAL A 98 2.48 10.17 0.08
C VAL A 98 3.78 9.56 -0.46
N PRO A 99 4.94 10.22 -0.34
CA PRO A 99 6.22 9.64 -0.73
C PRO A 99 6.59 8.48 0.21
N PHE A 100 6.95 7.35 -0.36
CA PHE A 100 7.36 6.15 0.38
C PHE A 100 8.63 5.52 -0.19
N THR A 101 9.36 4.85 0.68
CA THR A 101 10.50 4.01 0.33
C THR A 101 10.23 2.59 0.79
N MET A 102 10.08 1.67 -0.17
CA MET A 102 9.99 0.24 0.12
C MET A 102 11.40 -0.35 0.20
N THR A 103 11.66 -1.13 1.25
CA THR A 103 12.97 -1.75 1.47
C THR A 103 12.83 -3.23 1.81
N ARG A 104 13.78 -4.05 1.35
CA ARG A 104 13.87 -5.46 1.74
C ARG A 104 15.32 -5.90 1.87
N VAL A 105 15.68 -6.44 3.04
CA VAL A 105 16.94 -7.18 3.22
C VAL A 105 16.70 -8.64 2.88
N ASN A 106 17.61 -9.24 2.13
CA ASN A 106 17.65 -10.68 1.88
C ASN A 106 19.05 -11.20 2.22
N ILE A 107 19.14 -12.48 2.61
CA ILE A 107 20.42 -13.18 2.78
C ILE A 107 20.55 -14.15 1.62
N ILE A 108 21.59 -13.97 0.79
CA ILE A 108 21.87 -14.83 -0.34
C ILE A 108 22.98 -15.81 0.06
N LYS A 109 22.70 -17.12 -0.02
CA LYS A 109 23.67 -18.17 0.28
C LYS A 109 24.91 -17.99 -0.60
N GLY A 110 26.08 -17.88 0.03
CA GLY A 110 27.37 -17.68 -0.65
C GLY A 110 27.75 -16.23 -0.96
N LEU A 111 26.85 -15.25 -0.75
CA LEU A 111 27.13 -13.83 -0.93
C LEU A 111 27.02 -13.05 0.39
N GLY A 112 26.02 -13.36 1.22
CA GLY A 112 25.72 -12.63 2.45
C GLY A 112 24.49 -11.70 2.32
N PRO A 113 24.36 -10.68 3.17
CA PRO A 113 23.21 -9.78 3.18
C PRO A 113 23.20 -8.85 1.95
N VAL A 114 22.03 -8.66 1.36
CA VAL A 114 21.78 -7.69 0.29
C VAL A 114 20.55 -6.85 0.64
N LEU A 115 20.57 -5.58 0.26
CA LEU A 115 19.46 -4.64 0.47
C LEU A 115 18.88 -4.21 -0.88
N GLN A 116 17.56 -4.25 -0.98
CA GLN A 116 16.80 -3.69 -2.10
C GLN A 116 16.03 -2.47 -1.62
N ILE A 117 16.00 -1.42 -2.45
CA ILE A 117 15.34 -0.15 -2.19
C ILE A 117 14.52 0.24 -3.42
N ALA A 118 13.27 0.64 -3.20
CA ALA A 118 12.39 1.19 -4.23
C ALA A 118 11.65 2.41 -3.66
N GLU A 119 12.06 3.61 -4.09
CA GLU A 119 11.34 4.85 -3.81
C GLU A 119 10.13 4.98 -4.73
N GLY A 120 9.08 5.63 -4.26
CA GLY A 120 7.86 5.87 -5.02
C GLY A 120 6.83 6.62 -4.19
N TRP A 121 5.56 6.42 -4.54
CA TRP A 121 4.45 7.08 -3.86
C TRP A 121 3.29 6.13 -3.64
N SER A 122 2.51 6.37 -2.58
CA SER A 122 1.14 5.87 -2.55
C SER A 122 0.31 6.56 -3.63
N VAL A 123 -0.72 5.89 -4.15
CA VAL A 123 -1.63 6.45 -5.15
C VAL A 123 -3.08 6.24 -4.74
N ALA A 124 -3.90 7.27 -4.95
CA ALA A 124 -5.34 7.17 -4.76
C ALA A 124 -5.98 6.69 -6.07
N LEU A 125 -6.74 5.61 -5.99
CA LEU A 125 -7.53 5.13 -7.13
C LEU A 125 -8.96 5.68 -7.02
N PRO A 126 -9.67 5.90 -8.13
CA PRO A 126 -11.11 6.14 -8.10
C PRO A 126 -11.81 5.05 -7.28
N LYS A 127 -12.81 5.43 -6.47
CA LYS A 127 -13.46 4.51 -5.51
C LYS A 127 -13.90 3.19 -6.17
N ALA A 128 -14.58 3.26 -7.31
CA ALA A 128 -15.06 2.09 -8.02
C ALA A 128 -13.92 1.16 -8.48
N MET A 129 -12.80 1.73 -8.91
CA MET A 129 -11.59 0.97 -9.28
C MET A 129 -10.98 0.30 -8.04
N HIS A 130 -10.83 1.04 -6.94
CA HIS A 130 -10.35 0.47 -5.68
C HIS A 130 -11.22 -0.70 -5.21
N ASP A 131 -12.53 -0.47 -5.06
CA ASP A 131 -13.48 -1.48 -4.55
C ASP A 131 -13.39 -2.76 -5.38
N GLN A 132 -13.31 -2.64 -6.71
CA GLN A 132 -13.26 -3.78 -7.60
C GLN A 132 -11.95 -4.58 -7.52
N LEU A 133 -10.81 -3.90 -7.39
CA LEU A 133 -9.51 -4.58 -7.25
C LEU A 133 -9.33 -5.20 -5.86
N ASP A 134 -9.80 -4.51 -4.82
CA ASP A 134 -9.70 -4.91 -3.41
C ASP A 134 -10.55 -6.15 -3.11
N ALA A 135 -11.79 -6.19 -3.61
CA ALA A 135 -12.70 -7.33 -3.48
C ALA A 135 -12.16 -8.64 -4.08
N ARG A 136 -11.22 -8.55 -5.03
CA ARG A 136 -10.59 -9.73 -5.69
C ARG A 136 -9.36 -10.25 -4.95
N THR A 137 -8.91 -9.56 -3.90
CA THR A 137 -7.66 -9.87 -3.20
C THR A 137 -7.90 -10.29 -1.75
N ASN A 138 -8.29 -9.36 -0.88
CA ASN A 138 -8.79 -9.59 0.47
C ASN A 138 -9.28 -8.24 1.05
N SER A 139 -10.60 -8.05 1.10
CA SER A 139 -11.21 -6.77 1.48
C SER A 139 -11.32 -6.54 2.99
N THR A 140 -10.73 -7.40 3.83
CA THR A 140 -10.67 -7.21 5.29
C THR A 140 -9.29 -6.76 5.77
N TRP A 141 -8.34 -6.57 4.86
CA TRP A 141 -6.94 -6.27 5.19
C TRP A 141 -6.54 -4.85 4.79
N PRO A 142 -5.49 -4.26 5.40
CA PRO A 142 -5.07 -2.89 5.10
C PRO A 142 -4.38 -2.81 3.73
N THR A 143 -4.84 -1.89 2.88
CA THR A 143 -4.36 -1.71 1.50
C THR A 143 -3.56 -0.43 1.35
N THR A 144 -2.40 -0.55 0.70
CA THR A 144 -1.63 0.57 0.14
C THR A 144 -1.39 0.30 -1.35
N TRP A 145 -1.80 1.21 -2.22
CA TRP A 145 -1.47 1.17 -3.65
C TRP A 145 -0.17 1.93 -3.88
N PHE A 146 0.87 1.26 -4.39
CA PHE A 146 2.20 1.84 -4.54
C PHE A 146 2.62 1.94 -6.01
N ALA A 147 3.10 3.11 -6.40
CA ALA A 147 3.70 3.36 -7.71
C ALA A 147 5.20 3.68 -7.53
N PRO A 148 6.12 2.78 -7.91
CA PRO A 148 7.56 3.03 -7.81
C PRO A 148 8.02 4.09 -8.83
N ARG A 149 9.02 4.89 -8.46
CA ARG A 149 9.69 5.80 -9.40
C ARG A 149 10.49 4.98 -10.42
N LEU A 150 10.15 5.13 -11.70
CA LEU A 150 10.88 4.50 -12.79
C LEU A 150 12.07 5.35 -13.23
N THR A 151 13.13 4.69 -13.71
CA THR A 151 14.37 5.33 -14.19
C THR A 151 14.68 5.02 -15.66
N GLY A 152 13.92 4.10 -16.26
CA GLY A 152 14.18 3.60 -17.62
C GLY A 152 15.41 2.69 -17.74
N LYS A 153 16.06 2.33 -16.63
CA LYS A 153 17.27 1.50 -16.61
C LYS A 153 17.16 0.36 -15.59
N GLY A 154 17.71 -0.80 -15.95
CA GLY A 154 17.81 -1.95 -15.04
C GLY A 154 16.44 -2.42 -14.53
N ARG A 155 16.37 -2.79 -13.25
CA ARG A 155 15.15 -3.31 -12.60
C ARG A 155 14.08 -2.24 -12.33
N SER A 156 14.39 -0.97 -12.60
CA SER A 156 13.47 0.17 -12.52
C SER A 156 13.12 0.69 -13.92
N ALA A 157 13.33 -0.11 -14.95
CA ALA A 157 12.76 0.10 -16.27
C ALA A 157 11.27 -0.27 -16.27
N MET A 158 10.49 0.35 -17.15
CA MET A 158 9.12 -0.04 -17.39
C MET A 158 9.10 -1.51 -17.86
N CYS A 159 8.18 -2.31 -17.34
CA CYS A 159 7.94 -3.66 -17.84
C CYS A 159 7.20 -3.54 -19.18
N THR A 160 7.93 -3.20 -20.24
CA THR A 160 7.41 -3.27 -21.61
C THR A 160 7.35 -4.75 -21.99
N ARG A 161 6.16 -5.23 -22.35
CA ARG A 161 6.02 -6.54 -23.00
C ARG A 161 6.84 -6.59 -24.29
#